data_AF-A0A950DCY3-F1
#
_entry.id   AF-A0A950DCY3-F1
#
_cell.length_a   1.000
_cell.length_b   1.000
_cell.length_c   1.000
_cell.angle_alpha   90.00
_cell.angle_beta   90.00
_cell.angle_gamma   90.00
#
_symmetry.space_group_name_H-M   'P 1'
#
loop_
_entity.id
_entity.type
_entity.pdbx_description
1 polymer ?
#
loop_
_entity_poly.entity_id
_entity_poly.type
_entity_poly.pdbx_seq_one_letter_code
_entity_poly.pdbx_strand_id
1 'polypeptide(L)'
;MACGPGRQTPARRHVDTGPQHRFYTSCNKVVEPQPDGSLILRLHVNDLGLIKRWVMYWGAECEVLEPEELIAMVTSDLKAVGRIYRRARTR
;
A
#
# COMPACT_ATOMS: atom_id res chain seq x y z
N MET A 1 25.51 -37.35 47.65
CA MET A 1 24.13 -36.84 47.80
C MET A 1 23.74 -36.17 46.49
N ALA A 2 22.63 -36.63 45.91
CA ALA A 2 22.09 -36.17 44.64
C ALA A 2 21.15 -34.96 44.84
N CYS A 3 21.04 -34.09 43.84
CA CYS A 3 19.81 -33.33 43.59
C CYS A 3 19.82 -32.73 42.16
N GLY A 4 19.01 -33.31 41.27
CA GLY A 4 18.29 -32.51 40.27
C GLY A 4 17.16 -31.72 40.96
N PRO A 5 16.45 -30.79 40.29
CA PRO A 5 15.68 -31.14 39.09
C PRO A 5 15.73 -30.11 37.95
N GLY A 6 15.42 -30.60 36.74
CA GLY A 6 15.14 -29.76 35.59
C GLY A 6 13.84 -28.96 35.74
N ARG A 7 13.88 -27.73 35.25
CA ARG A 7 12.72 -27.01 34.68
C ARG A 7 13.19 -26.32 33.42
N GLN A 8 12.99 -26.98 32.28
CA GLN A 8 12.99 -26.32 30.99
C GLN A 8 11.68 -25.52 30.89
N THR A 9 11.77 -24.22 30.72
CA THR A 9 10.63 -23.36 30.34
C THR A 9 10.99 -22.71 28.99
N PRO A 10 10.00 -22.54 28.09
CA PRO A 10 10.20 -22.76 26.67
C PRO A 10 11.05 -21.66 26.05
N ALA A 11 11.96 -22.09 25.16
CA ALA A 11 12.63 -21.25 24.21
C ALA A 11 11.61 -20.27 23.60
N ARG A 12 11.82 -18.97 23.79
CA ARG A 12 11.16 -17.96 22.97
C ARG A 12 11.38 -18.42 21.53
N ARG A 13 10.28 -18.75 20.85
CA ARG A 13 10.32 -19.08 19.43
C ARG A 13 11.03 -17.92 18.74
N HIS A 14 12.25 -18.17 18.30
CA HIS A 14 12.81 -17.41 17.20
C HIS A 14 11.76 -17.54 16.10
N VAL A 15 11.10 -16.43 15.78
CA VAL A 15 10.36 -16.33 14.53
C VAL A 15 11.45 -16.34 13.48
N ASP A 16 11.70 -17.52 12.94
CA ASP A 16 12.49 -17.74 11.74
C ASP A 16 11.69 -17.12 10.59
N THR A 17 11.82 -15.80 10.45
CA THR A 17 11.35 -15.11 9.25
C THR A 17 12.35 -15.50 8.16
N GLY A 18 12.04 -16.64 7.52
CA GLY A 18 12.79 -17.19 6.39
C GLY A 18 13.01 -16.15 5.27
N PRO A 19 13.81 -16.48 4.26
CA PRO A 19 14.34 -15.51 3.31
C PRO A 19 13.18 -14.76 2.65
N GLN A 20 13.09 -13.47 2.97
CA GLN A 20 12.04 -12.57 2.51
C GLN A 20 12.01 -12.65 0.98
N HIS A 21 10.86 -13.11 0.47
CA HIS A 21 10.37 -12.95 -0.90
C HIS A 21 11.45 -12.79 -1.98
N ARG A 22 11.64 -13.82 -2.81
CA ARG A 22 12.23 -13.64 -4.15
C ARG A 22 11.35 -12.68 -4.95
N PHE A 23 11.63 -11.38 -4.81
CA PHE A 23 11.15 -10.35 -5.71
C PHE A 23 11.93 -10.53 -7.02
N TYR A 24 11.42 -11.39 -7.91
CA TYR A 24 11.73 -11.25 -9.33
C TYR A 24 11.07 -9.94 -9.77
N THR A 25 11.81 -8.85 -9.74
CA THR A 25 11.26 -7.52 -10.02
C THR A 25 12.28 -6.73 -10.82
N SER A 26 12.09 -6.76 -12.13
CA SER A 26 12.76 -5.84 -13.08
C SER A 26 12.18 -4.41 -12.99
N CYS A 27 11.07 -4.20 -12.29
CA CYS A 27 10.43 -2.89 -12.12
C CYS A 27 10.57 -2.40 -10.68
N ASN A 28 11.51 -1.50 -10.39
CA ASN A 28 11.77 -0.96 -9.05
C ASN A 28 10.47 -0.47 -8.37
N LYS A 29 9.92 -1.28 -7.47
CA LYS A 29 8.76 -0.97 -6.64
C LYS A 29 9.10 -1.26 -5.18
N VAL A 30 8.71 -0.36 -4.30
CA VAL A 30 8.91 -0.48 -2.86
C VAL A 30 7.53 -0.47 -2.19
N VAL A 31 7.32 -1.42 -1.29
CA VAL A 31 6.08 -1.55 -0.50
C VAL A 31 6.45 -1.45 0.97
N GLU A 32 5.88 -0.48 1.67
CA GLU A 32 6.15 -0.18 3.07
C GLU A 32 4.87 -0.33 3.91
N PRO A 33 4.73 -1.43 4.67
CA PRO A 33 3.62 -1.58 5.58
C PRO A 33 3.64 -0.54 6.69
N GLN A 34 2.46 -0.03 7.04
CA GLN A 34 2.29 0.93 8.12
C GLN A 34 1.67 0.25 9.36
N PRO A 35 1.91 0.79 10.58
CA PRO A 35 1.38 0.21 11.82
C PRO A 35 -0.16 0.18 11.91
N ASP A 36 -0.84 1.05 11.15
CA ASP A 36 -2.30 1.14 11.09
C ASP A 36 -2.94 0.13 10.10
N GLY A 37 -2.13 -0.68 9.42
CA GLY A 37 -2.56 -1.64 8.42
C GLY A 37 -2.61 -1.10 6.99
N SER A 38 -2.34 0.18 6.77
CA SER A 38 -2.18 0.76 5.43
C SER A 38 -0.82 0.38 4.82
N LEU A 39 -0.63 0.70 3.54
CA LEU A 39 0.62 0.44 2.81
C LEU A 39 1.01 1.71 2.02
N ILE A 40 2.28 2.12 2.14
CA ILE A 40 2.86 3.09 1.21
C ILE A 40 3.47 2.33 0.03
N LEU A 41 3.04 2.67 -1.18
CA LEU A 41 3.54 2.10 -2.42
C LEU A 41 4.34 3.15 -3.20
N ARG A 42 5.65 2.91 -3.39
CA ARG A 42 6.49 3.75 -4.26
C ARG A 42 6.82 3.03 -5.56
N LEU A 43 6.65 3.73 -6.68
CA LEU A 43 6.77 3.19 -8.02
C LEU A 43 7.63 4.11 -8.88
N HIS A 44 8.53 3.53 -9.68
CA HIS A 44 9.10 4.23 -10.84
C HIS A 44 8.31 3.85 -12.08
N VAL A 45 7.70 4.84 -12.74
CA VAL A 45 6.85 4.65 -13.91
C VAL A 45 7.19 5.67 -14.99
N ASN A 46 6.92 5.30 -16.25
CA ASN A 46 7.13 6.18 -17.39
C ASN A 46 5.86 6.96 -17.79
N ASP A 47 4.71 6.65 -17.17
CA ASP A 47 3.43 7.27 -17.50
C ASP A 47 2.54 7.43 -16.26
N LEU A 48 2.33 8.69 -15.84
CA LEU A 48 1.43 9.04 -14.74
C LEU A 48 -0.04 8.81 -15.10
N GLY A 49 -0.41 8.80 -16.38
CA GLY A 49 -1.77 8.55 -16.85
C GLY A 49 -2.26 7.14 -16.51
N LEU A 50 -1.38 6.13 -16.60
CA LEU A 50 -1.69 4.77 -16.19
C LEU A 50 -1.90 4.67 -14.68
N ILE A 51 -1.02 5.30 -13.89
CA ILE A 51 -1.12 5.32 -12.43
C ILE A 51 -2.37 6.08 -11.98
N LYS A 52 -2.70 7.20 -12.60
CA LYS A 52 -3.95 7.91 -12.35
C LYS A 52 -5.17 7.00 -12.51
N ARG A 53 -5.25 6.23 -13.60
CA ARG A 53 -6.36 5.29 -13.82
C ARG A 53 -6.43 4.22 -12.74
N TRP A 54 -5.27 3.72 -12.31
CA TRP A 54 -5.17 2.74 -11.22
C TRP A 54 -5.65 3.32 -9.89
N VAL A 55 -5.20 4.52 -9.52
CA VAL A 55 -5.67 5.24 -8.32
C VAL A 55 -7.19 5.44 -8.37
N MET A 56 -7.72 5.93 -9.50
CA MET A 56 -9.15 6.17 -9.68
C MET A 56 -10.00 4.89 -9.60
N TYR A 57 -9.44 3.72 -9.94
CA TYR A 57 -10.11 2.43 -9.80
C TYR A 57 -10.36 2.07 -8.32
N TRP A 58 -9.41 2.37 -7.43
CA TRP A 58 -9.57 2.15 -5.99
C TRP A 58 -10.51 3.16 -5.33
N GLY A 59 -10.62 4.36 -5.89
CA GLY A 59 -11.49 5.40 -5.34
C GLY A 59 -10.96 5.90 -3.99
N ALA A 60 -11.83 5.95 -2.98
CA ALA A 60 -11.52 6.54 -1.67
C ALA A 60 -10.52 5.73 -0.81
N GLU A 61 -10.23 4.48 -1.19
CA GLU A 61 -9.29 3.60 -0.49
C GLU A 61 -7.82 3.84 -0.90
N CYS A 62 -7.56 4.76 -1.84
CA CYS A 62 -6.22 5.07 -2.33
C CYS A 62 -6.03 6.58 -2.47
N GLU A 63 -4.94 7.09 -1.92
CA GLU A 63 -4.51 8.47 -2.09
C GLU A 63 -3.11 8.57 -2.70
N VAL A 64 -2.87 9.66 -3.42
CA VAL A 64 -1.56 9.97 -4.00
C VAL A 64 -0.86 10.94 -3.08
N LEU A 65 0.32 10.57 -2.59
CA LEU A 65 1.15 11.43 -1.74
C LEU A 65 2.12 12.31 -2.56
N GLU A 66 2.63 11.78 -3.68
CA GLU A 66 3.52 12.47 -4.62
C GLU A 66 3.48 11.76 -5.99
N PRO A 67 3.85 12.45 -7.10
CA PRO A 67 4.15 13.87 -7.21
C PRO A 67 2.87 14.74 -7.28
N GLU A 68 3.02 16.05 -7.02
CA GLU A 68 1.94 17.04 -7.09
C GLU A 68 1.17 17.02 -8.43
N GLU A 69 1.88 16.75 -9.53
CA GLU A 69 1.28 16.62 -10.85
C GLU A 69 0.20 15.52 -10.88
N LEU A 70 0.50 14.34 -10.31
CA LEU A 70 -0.44 13.24 -10.26
C LEU A 70 -1.63 13.55 -9.35
N ILE A 71 -1.40 14.23 -8.22
CA ILE A 71 -2.46 14.71 -7.31
C ILE A 71 -3.41 15.66 -8.06
N ALA A 72 -2.86 16.61 -8.82
CA ALA A 72 -3.64 17.56 -9.62
C ALA A 72 -4.49 16.85 -10.70
N MET A 73 -3.91 15.85 -11.38
CA MET A 73 -4.62 15.05 -12.38
C MET A 73 -5.80 14.28 -11.78
N VAL A 74 -5.59 13.56 -10.67
CA VAL A 74 -6.66 12.81 -9.96
C VAL A 74 -7.75 13.76 -9.48
N THR A 75 -7.36 14.88 -8.86
CA THR A 75 -8.30 15.89 -8.36
C THR A 75 -9.16 16.47 -9.47
N SER A 76 -8.58 16.75 -10.64
CA SER A 76 -9.30 17.25 -11.80
C SER A 76 -10.38 16.28 -12.27
N ASP A 77 -10.02 15.00 -12.40
CA ASP A 77 -10.93 13.94 -12.84
C ASP A 77 -12.06 13.71 -11.82
N LEU A 78 -11.75 13.63 -10.52
CA LEU A 78 -12.75 13.51 -9.45
C LEU A 78 -13.74 14.69 -9.46
N LYS A 79 -13.26 15.92 -9.68
CA LYS A 79 -14.13 17.10 -9.83
C LYS A 79 -15.04 16.97 -11.05
N ALA A 80 -14.52 16.47 -12.18
CA ALA A 80 -15.31 16.24 -13.39
C ALA A 80 -16.39 15.18 -13.18
N VAL A 81 -16.04 14.04 -12.59
CA VAL A 81 -16.97 12.97 -12.21
C VAL A 81 -18.05 13.51 -11.26
N GLY A 82 -17.64 14.25 -10.23
CA GLY A 82 -18.57 14.87 -9.28
C GLY A 82 -19.58 15.80 -9.95
N ARG A 83 -19.19 16.54 -11.00
CA ARG A 83 -20.14 17.39 -11.77
C ARG A 83 -21.22 16.57 -12.46
N ILE A 84 -20.88 15.39 -13.01
CA ILE A 84 -21.83 14.51 -13.69
C ILE A 84 -22.89 14.01 -12.71
N TYR A 85 -22.45 13.48 -11.56
CA TYR A 85 -23.37 12.87 -10.60
C TYR A 85 -24.14 13.88 -9.75
N ARG A 86 -23.59 15.08 -9.51
CA ARG A 86 -24.37 16.18 -8.92
C ARG A 86 -25.52 16.62 -9.83
N ARG A 87 -25.28 16.68 -11.14
CA ARG A 87 -26.31 17.05 -12.14
C ARG A 87 -27.44 16.02 -12.23
N ALA A 88 -27.15 14.75 -11.98
CA ALA A 88 -28.13 13.67 -12.10
C ALA A 88 -29.13 13.60 -10.92
N ARG A 89 -28.88 14.27 -9.79
CA ARG A 89 -29.74 14.22 -8.59
C ARG A 89 -30.84 15.28 -8.54
N THR A 90 -31.00 16.11 -9.58
CA THR A 90 -32.04 17.15 -9.67
C THR A 90 -33.25 16.71 -10.52
N ARG A 91 -33.66 15.44 -10.44
CA ARG A 91 -34.90 14.95 -11.07
C ARG A 91 -35.87 14.45 -10.02
#